data_AF-A0A966XKN6-F1
#
_entry.id   AF-A0A966XKN6-F1
#
_cell.length_a   1.000
_cell.length_b   1.000
_cell.length_c   1.000
_cell.angle_alpha   90.00
_cell.angle_beta   90.00
_cell.angle_gamma   90.00
#
_symmetry.space_group_name_H-M   'P 1'
#
loop_
_entity.id
_entity.type
_entity.pdbx_description
1 polymer ?
#
loop_
_entity_poly.entity_id
_entity_poly.type
_entity_poly.pdbx_seq_one_letter_code
_entity_poly.pdbx_strand_id
1 'polypeptide(L)' 'MAIKAKIRSNSNIRGKTKPGNQITAQTLKTGNIALSDLTDVNAQGQTDGAMLIYDGLNQTYNVTPQLENENLIISGGIY' A
#
# COMPACT_ATOMS: atom_id res chain seq x y z
N MET A 1 -8.18 -1.12 12.37
CA MET A 1 -8.99 -1.77 11.31
C MET A 1 -8.37 -3.13 11.01
N ALA A 2 -9.14 -4.23 11.04
CA ALA A 2 -8.60 -5.57 10.80
C ALA A 2 -9.01 -6.05 9.40
N ILE A 3 -8.02 -6.47 8.59
CA ILE A 3 -8.28 -7.10 7.29
C ILE A 3 -8.95 -8.45 7.55
N LYS A 4 -10.25 -8.56 7.24
CA LYS A 4 -11.02 -9.79 7.39
C LYS A 4 -10.97 -10.58 6.08
N ALA A 5 -9.88 -11.33 5.86
CA ALA A 5 -9.72 -12.17 4.67
C ALA A 5 -10.36 -13.55 4.88
N LYS A 6 -11.17 -14.02 3.92
CA LYS A 6 -11.70 -15.39 3.89
C LYS A 6 -10.75 -16.27 3.08
N ILE A 7 -10.03 -17.16 3.76
CA ILE A 7 -9.18 -18.16 3.10
C ILE A 7 -10.09 -19.19 2.41
N ARG A 8 -10.11 -19.19 1.06
CA ARG A 8 -10.77 -20.23 0.26
C ARG A 8 -9.68 -21.14 -0.31
N SER A 9 -9.58 -22.37 0.16
CA SER A 9 -8.64 -23.36 -0.38
C SER A 9 -9.39 -24.42 -1.18
N ASN A 10 -8.87 -24.75 -2.37
CA ASN A 10 -9.35 -25.87 -3.20
C ASN A 10 -8.80 -27.24 -2.73
N SER A 11 -8.15 -27.29 -1.56
CA SER A 11 -7.68 -28.50 -0.91
C SER A 11 -7.77 -28.35 0.61
N ASN A 12 -7.96 -29.46 1.31
CA ASN A 12 -8.13 -29.51 2.76
C ASN A 12 -6.91 -28.90 3.47
N ILE A 13 -7.06 -27.74 4.10
CA ILE A 13 -6.04 -27.19 5.00
C ILE A 13 -6.01 -28.09 6.24
N ARG A 14 -5.04 -29.01 6.31
CA ARG A 14 -4.82 -29.87 7.47
C ARG A 14 -3.87 -29.17 8.44
N GLY A 15 -4.41 -28.29 9.29
CA GLY A 15 -3.68 -27.67 10.39
C GLY A 15 -4.53 -27.69 11.66
N LYS A 16 -4.06 -28.35 12.72
CA LYS A 16 -4.70 -28.25 14.04
C LYS A 16 -4.34 -26.89 14.64
N THR A 17 -5.28 -25.95 14.67
CA THR A 17 -5.09 -24.69 15.41
C THR A 17 -5.73 -24.83 16.78
N LYS A 18 -4.96 -24.54 17.84
CA LYS A 18 -5.53 -24.34 19.18
C LYS A 18 -6.26 -22.98 19.18
N PRO A 19 -7.37 -22.83 19.92
CA PRO A 19 -8.02 -21.53 20.09
C PRO A 19 -6.99 -20.52 20.61
N GLY A 20 -6.71 -19.46 19.85
CA GLY A 20 -5.74 -18.42 20.20
C GLY A 20 -4.47 -18.37 19.33
N ASN A 21 -4.20 -19.34 18.46
CA ASN A 21 -3.08 -19.22 17.51
C ASN A 21 -3.48 -18.42 16.27
N GLN A 22 -2.91 -17.23 16.12
CA GLN A 22 -2.97 -16.43 14.90
C GLN A 22 -2.31 -17.20 13.75
N ILE A 23 -3.06 -17.44 12.67
CA ILE A 23 -2.49 -18.00 11.44
C ILE A 23 -1.76 -16.85 10.73
N THR A 24 -0.46 -16.75 10.94
CA THR A 24 0.39 -15.80 10.21
C THR A 24 0.73 -16.42 8.86
N ALA A 25 0.00 -16.03 7.81
CA ALA A 25 0.34 -16.41 6.45
C ALA A 25 1.70 -15.77 6.08
N GLN A 26 2.77 -16.57 6.04
CA GLN A 26 4.13 -16.09 5.80
C GLN A 26 4.40 -15.70 4.34
N THR A 27 3.56 -16.15 3.40
CA THR A 27 3.74 -15.86 1.97
C THR A 27 2.38 -15.66 1.31
N LEU A 28 2.02 -14.39 1.10
CA LEU A 28 0.93 -14.02 0.20
C LEU A 28 1.48 -14.07 -1.23
N LYS A 29 1.12 -15.12 -1.98
CA LYS A 29 1.23 -15.06 -3.45
C LYS A 29 0.17 -14.09 -3.94
N THR A 30 0.56 -12.83 -4.09
CA THR A 30 -0.27 -11.80 -4.70
C THR A 30 0.07 -11.70 -6.19
N GLY A 31 -0.95 -11.41 -7.01
CA GLY A 31 -0.76 -11.12 -8.44
C GLY A 31 -0.15 -9.72 -8.63
N ASN A 32 -0.49 -9.06 -9.73
CA ASN A 32 -0.14 -7.65 -9.90
C ASN A 32 -0.70 -6.83 -8.73
N ILE A 33 0.20 -6.22 -7.95
CA ILE A 33 -0.15 -5.27 -6.88
C ILE A 33 -0.20 -3.89 -7.54
N ALA A 34 -1.35 -3.23 -7.47
CA ALA A 34 -1.50 -1.85 -7.88
C ALA A 34 -1.08 -0.90 -6.75
N LEU A 35 -0.68 0.32 -7.08
CA LEU A 35 -0.36 1.34 -6.07
C LEU A 35 -1.56 1.65 -5.15
N SER A 36 -2.78 1.50 -5.67
CA SER A 36 -4.05 1.61 -4.92
C SER A 36 -4.29 0.50 -3.90
N ASP A 37 -3.54 -0.61 -3.96
CA ASP A 37 -3.68 -1.72 -3.01
C ASP A 37 -2.91 -1.45 -1.70
N LEU A 38 -2.07 -0.41 -1.68
CA LEU A 38 -1.33 -0.01 -0.50
C LEU A 38 -2.23 0.83 0.42
N THR A 39 -2.33 0.43 1.68
CA THR A 39 -3.25 1.03 2.66
C THR A 39 -2.85 2.44 3.08
N ASP A 40 -1.59 2.79 2.89
CA ASP A 40 -0.98 4.07 3.22
C ASP A 40 -0.79 4.96 1.98
N VAL A 41 -1.38 4.59 0.83
CA VAL A 41 -1.30 5.37 -0.40
C VAL A 41 -2.68 5.77 -0.91
N ASN A 42 -2.86 7.07 -1.14
CA ASN A 42 -3.98 7.63 -1.85
C ASN A 42 -3.63 7.80 -3.34
N ALA A 43 -4.02 6.81 -4.14
CA ALA A 43 -3.71 6.74 -5.57
C ALA A 43 -4.72 7.50 -6.48
N GLN A 44 -5.64 8.31 -5.94
CA GLN A 44 -6.68 8.98 -6.73
C GLN A 44 -6.14 9.97 -7.77
N GLY A 45 -4.98 10.59 -7.52
CA GLY A 45 -4.35 11.56 -8.44
C GLY A 45 -3.37 10.95 -9.44
N GLN A 46 -3.48 9.64 -9.73
CA GLN A 46 -2.58 8.96 -10.66
C GLN A 46 -2.83 9.42 -12.11
N THR A 47 -1.93 10.28 -12.60
CA THR A 47 -1.86 10.74 -14.00
C THR A 47 -0.41 10.71 -14.48
N ASP A 48 -0.19 10.97 -15.78
CA ASP A 48 1.17 11.18 -16.28
C ASP A 48 1.86 12.34 -15.52
N GLY A 49 3.14 12.16 -15.20
CA GLY A 49 3.92 13.10 -14.39
C GLY A 49 3.58 13.17 -12.89
N ALA A 50 2.68 12.33 -12.38
CA ALA A 50 2.36 12.31 -10.95
C ALA A 50 3.51 11.76 -10.11
N MET A 51 3.70 12.35 -8.91
CA MET A 51 4.68 11.91 -7.93
C MET A 51 4.01 11.53 -6.61
N LEU A 52 4.72 10.74 -5.80
CA LEU A 52 4.32 10.40 -4.44
C LEU A 52 4.83 11.46 -3.47
N ILE A 53 3.91 12.15 -2.79
CA ILE A 53 4.22 13.13 -1.76
C ILE A 53 3.72 12.59 -0.42
N TYR A 54 4.61 12.56 0.59
CA TYR A 54 4.21 12.18 1.93
C TYR A 54 3.45 13.32 2.62
N ASP A 55 2.25 13.03 3.08
CA ASP A 55 1.41 13.91 3.87
C ASP A 55 1.52 13.53 5.35
N GLY A 56 2.26 14.34 6.11
CA GLY A 56 2.48 14.11 7.54
C GLY A 56 1.23 14.29 8.41
N LEU A 57 0.18 14.98 7.94
CA LEU A 57 -1.06 15.15 8.70
C LEU A 57 -1.90 13.87 8.65
N ASN A 58 -2.05 13.31 7.45
CA ASN A 58 -2.83 12.09 7.25
C ASN A 58 -1.99 10.82 7.42
N GLN A 59 -0.66 10.93 7.55
CA GLN A 59 0.30 9.82 7.61
C GLN A 59 0.16 8.88 6.40
N THR A 60 -0.06 9.45 5.22
CA THR A 60 -0.28 8.74 3.96
C THR A 60 0.56 9.36 2.84
N TYR A 61 0.84 8.59 1.80
CA TYR A 61 1.37 9.12 0.55
C TYR A 61 0.24 9.50 -0.39
N ASN A 62 0.24 10.74 -0.88
CA ASN A 62 -0.68 11.22 -1.89
C ASN A 62 0.00 11.17 -3.26
N VAL A 63 -0.65 10.52 -4.23
CA VAL A 63 -0.23 10.59 -5.64
C VAL A 63 -0.81 11.85 -6.24
N THR A 64 0.05 12.77 -6.71
CA THR A 64 -0.37 14.05 -7.26
C THR A 64 0.63 14.58 -8.30
N PRO A 65 0.16 15.20 -9.39
CA PRO A 65 1.03 15.93 -10.31
C PRO A 65 1.38 17.35 -9.81
N GLN A 66 0.69 17.86 -8.79
CA GLN A 66 0.99 19.15 -8.17
C GLN A 66 1.94 18.96 -6.97
N LEU A 67 3.07 19.66 -7.03
CA LEU A 67 4.10 19.68 -6.01
C LEU A 67 4.09 21.02 -5.28
N GLU A 68 3.10 21.19 -4.40
CA GLU A 68 2.95 22.40 -3.59
C GLU A 68 3.34 22.09 -2.14
N ASN A 69 4.55 22.48 -1.75
CA ASN A 69 4.99 22.45 -0.35
C ASN A 69 5.98 23.60 -0.13
N GLU A 70 5.73 24.41 0.90
CA GLU A 70 6.55 25.59 1.25
C GLU A 70 8.03 25.25 1.50
N ASN A 71 8.33 24.02 1.91
CA ASN A 71 9.68 23.54 2.19
C ASN A 71 10.28 22.69 1.05
N LEU A 72 9.62 22.62 -0.11
CA LEU A 72 10.10 21.82 -1.23
C LEU A 72 11.20 22.55 -2.01
N ILE A 73 12.39 21.94 -2.04
CA ILE A 73 13.52 22.39 -2.86
C ILE A 73 13.78 21.31 -3.91
N ILE A 74 13.43 21.59 -5.17
CA ILE A 74 13.81 20.75 -6.31
C ILE A 74 15.00 21.42 -7.00
N SER A 75 16.20 20.84 -6.86
CA SER A 75 17.38 21.26 -7.62
C SER A 75 17.53 20.36 -8.84
N GLY A 76 17.15 20.86 -10.01
CA GLY A 76 17.42 20.21 -11.29
C GLY A 76 18.79 20.61 -11.80
N GLY A 77 19.78 19.72 -11.72
CA GLY A 77 21.07 19.90 -12.38
C GLY A 77 20.91 19.75 -13.89
N ILE A 78 21.31 20.76 -14.65
CA ILE A 78 21.47 20.69 -16.10
C ILE A 78 22.93 20.31 -16.38
N TYR A 79 23.14 19.18 -17.05
CA TYR A 79 24.38 18.89 -17.77
C TYR A 79 24.09 19.00 -19.26
#